data_AF-A0A7V9QA14-F1
#
_entry.id   AF-A0A7V9QA14-F1
#
_cell.length_a   1.000
_cell.length_b   1.000
_cell.length_c   1.000
_cell.angle_alpha   90.00
_cell.angle_beta   90.00
_cell.angle_gamma   90.00
#
_symmetry.space_group_name_H-M   'P 1'
#
loop_
_entity.id
_entity.type
_entity.pdbx_description
1 polymer ?
#
loop_
_entity_poly.entity_id
_entity_poly.type
_entity_poly.pdbx_seq_one_letter_code
_entity_poly.pdbx_strand_id
1 'polypeptide(L)'
;IYDYEAKYTPGMTEYFCPAPLDEEIVAQVHAFALRAFKVLKLRGYARIDFILAKEQLFCLEANTLPGMTATSLFPKAAAAAGLDFGDVCERAIELALRTRP
;
A
#
# COMPACT_ATOMS: atom_id res chain seq x y z
N ILE A 1 2.23 -19.19 -0.67
CA ILE A 1 1.21 -18.64 -1.60
C ILE A 1 0.38 -17.66 -0.78
N TYR A 2 0.09 -16.46 -1.29
CA TYR A 2 -0.72 -15.45 -0.57
C TYR A 2 -2.17 -15.47 -1.07
N ASP A 3 -2.85 -16.58 -0.77
CA ASP A 3 -4.23 -16.84 -1.16
C ASP A 3 -5.25 -16.31 -0.13
N TYR A 4 -6.53 -16.63 -0.33
CA TYR A 4 -7.61 -16.19 0.56
C TYR A 4 -7.41 -16.68 2.00
N GLU A 5 -7.03 -17.95 2.19
CA GLU A 5 -6.84 -18.53 3.52
C GLU A 5 -5.68 -17.84 4.24
N ALA A 6 -4.54 -17.66 3.56
CA ALA A 6 -3.40 -16.94 4.11
C ALA A 6 -3.74 -15.48 4.48
N LYS A 7 -4.65 -14.82 3.74
CA LYS A 7 -5.07 -13.43 3.96
C LYS A 7 -5.97 -13.24 5.19
N TYR A 8 -6.86 -14.20 5.46
CA TYR A 8 -7.93 -14.03 6.44
C TYR A 8 -7.81 -14.93 7.67
N THR A 9 -6.95 -15.94 7.65
CA THR A 9 -6.68 -16.78 8.81
C THR A 9 -5.59 -16.14 9.69
N PRO A 10 -5.90 -15.77 10.95
CA PRO A 10 -4.91 -15.22 11.87
C PRO A 10 -3.71 -16.18 12.05
N GLY A 11 -2.49 -15.62 11.99
CA GLY A 11 -1.26 -16.38 12.18
C GLY A 11 -0.70 -17.07 10.93
N MET A 12 -1.44 -17.09 9.81
CA MET A 12 -0.91 -17.65 8.54
C MET A 12 -0.02 -16.68 7.76
N THR A 13 -0.16 -15.38 8.01
CA THR A 13 0.68 -14.34 7.41
C THR A 13 1.27 -13.44 8.48
N GLU A 14 2.59 -13.28 8.44
CA GLU A 14 3.30 -12.27 9.22
C GLU A 14 3.46 -10.99 8.41
N TYR A 15 3.19 -9.85 9.05
CA TYR A 15 3.25 -8.55 8.42
C TYR A 15 4.30 -7.68 9.09
N PHE A 16 5.43 -7.48 8.41
CA PHE A 16 6.48 -6.57 8.86
C PHE A 16 6.23 -5.18 8.28
N CYS A 17 6.05 -4.19 9.15
CA CYS A 17 5.83 -2.80 8.75
C CYS A 17 6.51 -1.88 9.77
N PRO A 18 7.58 -1.15 9.40
CA PRO A 18 8.20 -1.14 8.07
C PRO A 18 8.81 -2.50 7.67
N ALA A 19 8.94 -2.74 6.37
CA ALA A 19 9.54 -3.97 5.85
C ALA A 19 11.07 -3.95 6.10
N PRO A 20 11.68 -5.08 6.52
CA PRO A 20 13.12 -5.17 6.76
C PRO A 20 13.87 -5.33 5.42
N LEU A 21 13.98 -4.23 4.67
CA LEU A 21 14.63 -4.16 3.37
C LEU A 21 15.72 -3.09 3.37
N ASP A 22 16.72 -3.27 2.52
CA ASP A 22 17.78 -2.27 2.31
C ASP A 22 17.20 -0.94 1.82
N GLU A 23 17.80 0.17 2.26
CA GLU A 23 17.32 1.53 1.94
C GLU A 23 17.23 1.78 0.42
N GLU A 24 18.13 1.18 -0.36
CA GLU A 24 18.10 1.27 -1.82
C GLU A 24 16.83 0.63 -2.41
N ILE A 25 16.47 -0.56 -1.95
CA ILE A 25 15.26 -1.26 -2.40
C ILE A 25 14.00 -0.49 -1.95
N VAL A 26 14.00 0.06 -0.74
CA VAL A 26 12.92 0.91 -0.23
C VAL A 26 12.72 2.15 -1.11
N ALA A 27 13.82 2.82 -1.48
CA ALA A 27 13.76 3.98 -2.36
C ALA A 27 13.22 3.61 -3.75
N GLN A 28 13.66 2.47 -4.30
CA GLN A 28 13.19 1.98 -5.60
C GLN A 28 11.70 1.64 -5.59
N VAL A 29 11.20 0.90 -4.58
CA VAL A 29 9.78 0.52 -4.51
C VAL A 29 8.87 1.74 -4.35
N HIS A 30 9.28 2.75 -3.57
CA HIS A 30 8.54 4.02 -3.48
C HIS A 30 8.49 4.75 -4.81
N ALA A 31 9.62 4.86 -5.52
CA ALA A 31 9.68 5.51 -6.82
C ALA A 31 8.81 4.79 -7.86
N PHE A 32 8.81 3.46 -7.87
CA PHE A 32 8.00 2.65 -8.78
C PHE A 32 6.50 2.71 -8.43
N ALA A 33 6.13 2.66 -7.15
CA ALA A 33 4.75 2.82 -6.71
C ALA A 33 4.17 4.17 -7.16
N LEU A 34 4.90 5.27 -6.94
CA LEU A 34 4.49 6.60 -7.39
C LEU A 34 4.39 6.70 -8.92
N ARG A 35 5.31 6.05 -9.66
CA ARG A 35 5.26 6.00 -11.12
C ARG A 35 4.03 5.25 -11.61
N ALA A 36 3.75 4.08 -11.05
CA ALA A 36 2.56 3.28 -11.37
C ALA A 36 1.28 4.09 -11.13
N PHE A 37 1.17 4.75 -9.97
CA PHE A 37 0.03 5.60 -9.62
C PHE A 37 -0.21 6.71 -10.66
N LYS A 38 0.84 7.41 -11.08
CA LYS A 38 0.78 8.50 -12.07
C LYS A 38 0.41 8.00 -13.47
N VAL A 39 1.08 6.94 -13.95
CA VAL A 39 0.87 6.41 -15.31
C VAL A 39 -0.54 5.85 -15.48
N LEU A 40 -1.07 5.20 -14.44
CA LEU A 40 -2.44 4.68 -14.41
C LEU A 40 -3.49 5.77 -14.15
N LYS A 41 -3.07 7.04 -13.99
CA LYS A 41 -3.95 8.19 -13.72
C LYS A 41 -4.86 7.98 -12.51
N LEU A 42 -4.34 7.31 -11.48
CA LEU A 42 -5.08 7.07 -10.25
C LEU A 42 -5.28 8.37 -9.47
N ARG A 43 -6.31 8.41 -8.64
CA ARG A 43 -6.68 9.56 -7.80
C ARG A 43 -6.98 9.08 -6.40
N GLY A 44 -6.93 10.00 -5.43
CA GLY A 44 -7.11 9.67 -4.03
C GLY A 44 -5.92 8.85 -3.50
N TYR A 45 -6.13 7.55 -3.32
CA TYR A 45 -5.14 6.64 -2.75
C TYR A 45 -5.20 5.28 -3.45
N ALA A 46 -4.12 4.50 -3.34
CA ALA A 46 -4.05 3.15 -3.84
C ALA A 46 -2.99 2.36 -3.06
N ARG A 47 -3.14 1.03 -3.00
CA ARG A 47 -2.08 0.10 -2.60
C ARG A 47 -1.47 -0.51 -3.85
N ILE A 48 -0.16 -0.30 -4.06
CA ILE A 48 0.58 -0.88 -5.19
C ILE A 48 1.41 -2.03 -4.65
N ASP A 49 1.11 -3.24 -5.12
CA ASP A 49 1.73 -4.45 -4.61
C ASP A 49 2.91 -4.86 -5.51
N PHE A 50 4.01 -5.23 -4.87
CA PHE A 50 5.24 -5.65 -5.54
C PHE A 50 5.67 -7.02 -5.01
N ILE A 51 6.34 -7.78 -5.87
CA ILE A 51 7.18 -8.91 -5.46
C ILE A 51 8.64 -8.56 -5.70
N LEU A 52 9.49 -8.86 -4.73
CA LEU A 52 10.93 -8.75 -4.81
C LEU A 52 11.52 -10.14 -5.04
N ALA A 53 12.25 -10.33 -6.14
CA ALA A 53 12.94 -11.58 -6.43
C ALA A 53 14.33 -11.29 -6.99
N LYS A 54 15.38 -11.83 -6.36
CA LYS A 54 16.78 -11.60 -6.74
C LYS A 54 17.11 -10.10 -6.91
N GLU A 55 16.73 -9.29 -5.92
CA GLU A 55 16.90 -7.82 -5.92
C GLU A 55 16.10 -7.05 -7.00
N GLN A 56 15.31 -7.74 -7.80
CA GLN A 56 14.45 -7.12 -8.80
C GLN A 56 13.01 -7.00 -8.31
N LEU A 57 12.46 -5.79 -8.42
CA LEU A 57 11.08 -5.47 -8.11
C LEU A 57 10.18 -5.71 -9.32
N PHE A 58 9.07 -6.42 -9.11
CA PHE A 58 8.02 -6.61 -10.11
C PHE A 58 6.69 -6.08 -9.56
N CYS A 59 6.08 -5.13 -10.26
CA CYS A 59 4.75 -4.62 -9.91
C CYS A 59 3.71 -5.68 -10.26
N LEU A 60 2.91 -6.08 -9.27
CA LEU A 60 1.86 -7.10 -9.43
C LEU A 60 0.54 -6.45 -9.80
N GLU A 61 0.10 -5.49 -8.99
CA GLU A 61 -1.23 -4.89 -9.11
C GLU A 61 -1.31 -3.51 -8.45
N ALA A 62 -2.33 -2.75 -8.86
CA ALA A 62 -2.71 -1.49 -8.24
C ALA A 62 -4.15 -1.60 -7.71
N ASN A 63 -4.30 -1.65 -6.40
CA ASN A 63 -5.59 -1.69 -5.71
C ASN A 63 -6.06 -0.25 -5.43
N THR A 64 -7.10 0.20 -6.15
CA THR A 64 -7.67 1.57 -6.00
C THR A 64 -8.64 1.70 -4.82
N LEU A 65 -9.11 0.59 -4.28
CA LEU A 65 -9.91 0.50 -3.06
C LEU A 65 -9.36 -0.66 -2.19
N PRO A 66 -8.17 -0.48 -1.59
CA PRO A 66 -7.60 -1.49 -0.71
C PRO A 66 -8.48 -1.68 0.54
N GLY A 67 -8.29 -2.80 1.23
CA GLY A 67 -8.91 -3.01 2.55
C GLY A 67 -8.58 -1.87 3.51
N MET A 68 -9.58 -1.43 4.26
CA MET A 68 -9.51 -0.30 5.20
C MET A 68 -9.81 -0.70 6.65
N THR A 69 -9.61 -1.97 7.00
CA THR A 69 -9.73 -2.43 8.40
C THR A 69 -8.43 -2.21 9.16
N ALA A 70 -8.47 -2.28 10.50
CA ALA A 70 -7.27 -2.16 11.34
C ALA A 70 -6.17 -3.20 11.01
N THR A 71 -6.55 -4.36 10.48
CA THR A 71 -5.61 -5.41 10.04
C THR A 71 -5.19 -5.29 8.58
N SER A 72 -5.77 -4.35 7.82
CA SER A 72 -5.47 -4.17 6.41
C SER A 72 -4.10 -3.51 6.20
N LEU A 73 -3.43 -3.91 5.12
CA LEU A 73 -2.08 -3.45 4.78
C LEU A 73 -1.97 -1.94 4.58
N PHE A 74 -2.99 -1.29 3.99
CA PHE A 74 -2.92 0.13 3.68
C PHE A 74 -2.96 1.00 4.96
N PRO A 75 -3.94 0.84 5.88
CA PRO A 75 -3.88 1.47 7.19
C PRO A 75 -2.63 1.14 7.99
N LYS A 76 -2.13 -0.11 7.93
CA LYS A 76 -0.88 -0.49 8.63
C LYS A 76 0.33 0.29 8.12
N ALA A 77 0.46 0.43 6.80
CA ALA A 77 1.53 1.21 6.19
C ALA A 77 1.42 2.70 6.51
N ALA A 78 0.20 3.25 6.55
CA ALA A 78 -0.03 4.63 6.95
C ALA A 78 0.35 4.90 8.41
N ALA A 79 0.00 3.99 9.32
CA ALA A 79 0.39 4.06 10.74
C ALA A 79 1.91 4.04 10.93
N ALA A 80 2.63 3.19 10.18
CA ALA A 80 4.09 3.20 10.19
C ALA A 80 4.71 4.50 9.64
N ALA A 81 3.95 5.25 8.82
CA ALA A 81 4.31 6.58 8.34
C ALA A 81 3.80 7.71 9.25
N GLY A 82 3.25 7.40 10.44
CA GLY A 82 2.78 8.38 11.41
C GLY A 82 1.38 8.94 11.17
N LEU A 83 0.55 8.27 10.35
CA LEU A 83 -0.85 8.64 10.12
C LEU A 83 -1.76 7.60 10.78
N ASP A 84 -2.62 8.04 11.70
CA ASP A 84 -3.62 7.15 12.27
C ASP A 84 -4.76 6.87 11.27
N PHE A 85 -5.68 5.97 11.65
CA PHE A 85 -6.79 5.62 10.75
C PHE A 85 -7.75 6.79 10.47
N GLY A 86 -7.93 7.69 11.44
CA GLY A 86 -8.71 8.91 11.27
C GLY A 86 -8.07 9.84 10.26
N ASP A 87 -6.76 10.08 10.36
CA ASP A 87 -5.98 10.90 9.43
C ASP A 87 -6.10 10.37 7.99
N VAL A 88 -6.02 9.05 7.83
CA VAL A 88 -6.17 8.40 6.52
C VAL A 88 -7.57 8.63 5.94
N CYS A 89 -8.61 8.45 6.75
CA CYS A 89 -10.00 8.66 6.35
C CYS A 89 -10.25 10.12 5.96
N GLU A 90 -9.80 11.07 6.78
CA GLU A 90 -9.94 12.50 6.54
C GLU A 90 -9.23 12.92 5.25
N ARG A 91 -7.99 12.48 5.06
CA ARG A 91 -7.21 12.79 3.85
C ARG A 91 -7.84 12.20 2.58
N ALA A 92 -8.43 11.00 2.67
CA ALA A 92 -9.16 10.42 1.55
C ALA A 92 -10.39 11.27 1.16
N ILE A 93 -11.14 11.76 2.15
CA ILE A 93 -12.29 12.66 1.93
C ILE A 93 -11.83 13.98 1.32
N GLU A 94 -10.77 14.61 1.85
CA GLU A 94 -10.24 15.85 1.31
C GLU A 94 -9.83 15.71 -0.16
N LEU A 95 -9.11 14.64 -0.50
CA LEU A 95 -8.68 14.37 -1.87
C LEU A 95 -9.89 14.20 -2.79
N ALA A 96 -10.95 13.51 -2.34
CA ALA A 96 -12.17 13.35 -3.10
C ALA A 96 -12.86 14.70 -3.36
N LEU A 97 -12.94 15.58 -2.35
CA LEU A 97 -13.54 16.92 -2.48
C LEU A 97 -12.77 17.82 -3.47
N ARG A 98 -11.44 17.75 -3.49
CA ARG A 98 -10.58 18.51 -4.42
C ARG A 98 -10.72 18.07 -5.87
N THR A 99 -11.14 16.82 -6.10
CA THR A 99 -11.33 16.24 -7.44
C THR A 99 -12.77 16.32 -7.97
N ARG A 100 -13.65 17.08 -7.31
CA ARG A 100 -14.99 17.38 -7.85
C ARG A 100 -14.84 18.16 -9.17
N PRO A 101 -15.50 17.73 -10.25
CA PRO A 101 -15.51 18.46 -11.51
C PRO A 101 -16.20 19.83 -11.38
#